data_AF-X1CKS4-F1
#
_entry.id   AF-X1CKS4-F1
#
_cell.length_a   1.000
_cell.length_b   1.000
_cell.length_c   1.000
_cell.angle_alpha   90.00
_cell.angle_beta   90.00
_cell.angle_gamma   90.00
#
_symmetry.space_group_name_H-M   'P 1'
#
loop_
_entity.id
_entity.type
_entity.pdbx_description
1 polymer ?
#
loop_
_entity_poly.entity_id
_entity_poly.type
_entity_poly.pdbx_seq_one_letter_code
_entity_poly.pdbx_strand_id
1 'polypeptide(L)'
;DLLYARQDYPRSGERYVTDQYGVIRMWVNVWGHVQKPGSYLVYDGIDIATVLSITGGPKQGANLKKLLVFRDELDSLGQKNYRINMKRFLKTGDRSEFIKVLPNDTYYIPQTLGNYLLTQMGIVNTLMSVINLYYLAQIRREQIR
;
A
#
# COMPACT_ATOMS: atom_id res chain seq x y z
N ASP A 1 12.26 27.73 4.88
CA ASP A 1 10.96 27.09 5.20
C ASP A 1 9.90 27.32 4.13
N LEU A 2 10.01 26.57 3.02
CA LEU A 2 9.03 26.55 1.91
C LEU A 2 8.62 25.11 1.54
N LEU A 3 8.80 24.15 2.45
CA LEU A 3 8.61 22.71 2.18
C LEU A 3 7.18 22.19 2.39
N TYR A 4 6.21 23.08 2.53
CA TYR A 4 4.80 22.72 2.60
C TYR A 4 3.98 23.68 1.75
N ALA A 5 4.18 23.62 0.43
CA ALA A 5 3.17 24.13 -0.50
C ALA A 5 1.84 23.43 -0.14
N ARG A 6 0.81 24.24 0.16
CA ARG A 6 -0.54 23.76 0.46
C ARG A 6 -0.92 22.71 -0.57
N GLN A 7 -1.19 21.51 -0.10
CA GLN A 7 -1.81 20.47 -0.90
C GLN A 7 -3.28 20.86 -1.05
N ASP A 8 -3.52 21.83 -1.91
CA ASP A 8 -4.86 22.23 -2.32
C ASP A 8 -5.40 21.07 -3.17
N TYR A 9 -6.05 20.11 -2.51
CA TYR A 9 -6.96 19.21 -3.21
C TYR A 9 -7.89 20.08 -4.05
N PRO A 10 -8.06 19.82 -5.35
CA PRO A 10 -9.00 20.57 -6.15
C PRO A 10 -10.37 20.40 -5.51
N ARG A 11 -10.82 21.48 -4.86
CA ARG A 11 -12.21 21.66 -4.39
C ARG A 11 -13.13 22.06 -5.55
N SER A 12 -12.56 22.31 -6.73
CA SER A 12 -13.28 22.36 -8.00
C SER A 12 -13.52 20.91 -8.45
N GLY A 13 -14.67 20.61 -9.07
CA GLY A 13 -14.93 19.30 -9.70
C GLY A 13 -13.98 18.95 -10.86
N GLU A 14 -12.90 19.71 -11.04
CA GLU A 14 -11.84 19.50 -11.99
C GLU A 14 -10.96 18.32 -11.57
N ARG A 15 -11.11 17.22 -12.30
CA ARG A 15 -10.36 15.97 -12.11
C ARG A 15 -8.94 16.04 -12.68
N TYR A 16 -8.66 17.04 -13.51
CA TYR A 16 -7.38 17.25 -14.16
C TYR A 16 -6.92 18.69 -13.96
N VAL A 17 -5.61 18.86 -13.79
CA VAL A 17 -4.95 20.15 -13.65
C VAL A 17 -3.89 20.23 -14.74
N THR A 18 -3.96 21.26 -15.58
CA THR A 18 -2.97 21.52 -16.62
C THR A 18 -1.99 22.57 -16.13
N ASP A 19 -0.68 22.32 -16.26
CA ASP A 19 0.31 23.34 -15.93
C ASP A 19 0.51 24.37 -17.04
N GLN A 20 1.37 25.36 -16.77
CA GLN A 20 1.80 26.39 -17.72
C GLN A 20 2.47 25.84 -19.01
N TYR A 21 2.89 24.57 -19.03
CA TYR A 21 3.49 23.90 -20.19
C TYR A 21 2.48 23.03 -20.96
N GLY A 22 1.20 23.08 -20.59
CA GLY A 22 0.16 22.28 -21.22
C GLY A 22 0.14 20.82 -20.76
N VAL A 23 0.88 20.47 -19.70
CA VAL A 23 0.96 19.09 -19.23
C VAL A 23 -0.19 18.80 -18.28
N ILE A 24 -0.98 17.80 -18.64
CA ILE A 24 -2.14 17.34 -17.87
C ILE A 24 -1.67 16.48 -16.70
N ARG A 25 -2.11 16.84 -15.50
CA ARG A 25 -1.91 16.09 -14.27
C ARG A 25 -3.23 15.78 -13.59
N MET A 26 -3.22 14.79 -12.72
CA MET A 26 -4.36 14.35 -11.93
C MET A 26 -3.88 13.97 -10.53
N TRP A 27 -4.77 14.05 -9.55
CA TRP A 27 -4.48 13.59 -8.20
C TRP A 27 -4.77 12.10 -8.07
N VAL A 28 -3.90 11.39 -7.35
CA VAL A 28 -4.10 10.00 -6.94
C VAL A 28 -3.76 9.84 -5.47
N ASN A 29 -4.38 8.88 -4.80
CA ASN A 29 -4.19 8.61 -3.38
C ASN A 29 -3.49 7.26 -3.20
N VAL A 30 -2.44 7.20 -2.38
CA VAL A 30 -1.70 5.97 -2.09
C VAL A 30 -1.65 5.71 -0.60
N TRP A 31 -2.17 4.56 -0.19
CA TRP A 31 -2.43 4.20 1.21
C TRP A 31 -1.82 2.83 1.54
N GLY A 32 -1.62 2.59 2.84
CA GLY A 32 -1.15 1.31 3.36
C GLY A 32 0.36 1.20 3.44
N HIS A 33 0.90 0.02 3.13
CA HIS A 33 2.27 -0.40 3.43
C HIS A 33 3.28 0.06 2.38
N VAL A 34 3.36 1.38 2.19
CA VAL A 34 4.33 2.08 1.33
C VAL A 34 5.22 3.01 2.15
N GLN A 35 6.34 3.45 1.59
CA GLN A 35 7.29 4.33 2.28
C GLN A 35 6.64 5.65 2.69
N LYS A 36 5.98 6.32 1.74
CA LYS A 36 5.30 7.60 1.96
C LYS A 36 3.83 7.49 1.49
N PRO A 37 2.88 7.12 2.36
CA PRO A 37 1.47 7.20 2.01
C PRO A 37 1.05 8.67 1.91
N GLY A 38 0.07 8.96 1.05
CA GLY A 38 -0.42 10.31 0.81
C GLY A 38 -1.02 10.48 -0.57
N SER A 39 -1.34 11.73 -0.90
CA SER A 39 -1.86 12.10 -2.21
C SER A 39 -0.76 12.69 -3.08
N TYR A 40 -0.81 12.36 -4.37
CA TYR A 40 0.25 12.68 -5.31
C TYR A 40 -0.36 13.28 -6.58
N LEU A 41 0.21 14.39 -7.02
CA LEU A 41 -0.10 14.97 -8.32
C LEU A 41 0.78 14.29 -9.36
N VAL A 42 0.16 13.54 -10.26
CA VAL A 42 0.83 12.69 -11.25
C VAL A 42 0.37 13.04 -12.65
N TYR A 43 1.18 12.73 -13.65
CA TYR A 43 0.83 12.93 -15.05
C TYR A 43 -0.32 12.01 -15.48
N ASP A 44 -1.19 12.48 -16.37
CA ASP A 44 -2.14 11.58 -17.04
C ASP A 44 -1.39 10.49 -17.82
N GLY A 45 -1.92 9.27 -17.81
CA GLY A 45 -1.28 8.10 -18.40
C GLY A 45 -0.16 7.45 -17.58
N ILE A 46 0.09 7.90 -16.34
CA ILE A 46 1.05 7.25 -15.45
C ILE A 46 0.67 5.78 -15.15
N ASP A 47 1.68 4.94 -14.94
CA ASP A 47 1.48 3.55 -14.51
C ASP A 47 1.59 3.37 -12.98
N ILE A 48 0.97 2.30 -12.45
CA ILE A 48 0.95 2.02 -11.01
C ILE A 48 2.36 1.77 -10.43
N ALA A 49 3.29 1.23 -11.23
CA ALA A 49 4.66 1.03 -10.78
C ALA A 49 5.40 2.36 -10.54
N THR A 50 5.14 3.35 -11.39
CA THR A 50 5.69 4.70 -11.29
C THR A 50 5.04 5.43 -10.13
N VAL A 51 3.72 5.31 -9.93
CA VAL A 51 3.04 5.82 -8.73
C VAL A 51 3.69 5.26 -7.46
N LEU A 52 3.89 3.94 -7.39
CA LEU A 52 4.58 3.31 -6.26
C LEU A 52 6.02 3.83 -6.09
N SER A 53 6.75 4.04 -7.19
CA SER A 53 8.11 4.58 -7.16
C SER A 53 8.16 5.99 -6.58
N ILE A 54 7.22 6.86 -6.97
CA ILE A 54 7.11 8.23 -6.42
C ILE A 54 6.81 8.19 -4.92
N THR A 55 6.04 7.21 -4.45
CA THR A 55 5.78 7.02 -3.01
C THR A 55 6.97 6.47 -2.21
N GLY A 56 8.14 6.30 -2.85
CA GLY A 56 9.35 5.71 -2.27
C GLY A 56 9.36 4.18 -2.32
N GLY A 57 8.41 3.57 -3.00
CA GLY A 57 8.27 2.13 -3.13
C GLY A 57 7.51 1.45 -1.97
N PRO A 58 7.23 0.15 -2.14
CA PRO A 58 6.57 -0.67 -1.12
C PRO A 58 7.49 -0.95 0.07
N LYS A 59 6.95 -0.92 1.28
CA LYS A 59 7.68 -1.29 2.51
C LYS A 59 7.96 -2.79 2.56
N GLN A 60 8.95 -3.20 3.36
CA GLN A 60 9.19 -4.60 3.67
C GLN A 60 7.92 -5.24 4.26
N GLY A 61 7.50 -6.36 3.70
CA GLY A 61 6.27 -7.03 4.12
C GLY A 61 4.99 -6.52 3.44
N ALA A 62 5.08 -5.65 2.43
CA ALA A 62 3.96 -5.25 1.59
C ALA A 62 3.44 -6.43 0.74
N ASN A 63 2.13 -6.57 0.63
CA ASN A 63 1.48 -7.61 -0.16
C ASN A 63 1.06 -7.10 -1.53
N LEU A 64 2.01 -7.11 -2.46
CA LEU A 64 1.83 -6.61 -3.83
C LEU A 64 1.03 -7.56 -4.74
N LYS A 65 0.61 -8.72 -4.23
CA LYS A 65 -0.32 -9.63 -4.94
C LYS A 65 -1.78 -9.22 -4.77
N LYS A 66 -2.08 -8.37 -3.77
CA LYS A 66 -3.42 -7.98 -3.36
C LYS A 66 -3.56 -6.45 -3.31
N LEU A 67 -2.88 -5.75 -4.21
CA LEU A 67 -3.03 -4.29 -4.32
C LEU A 67 -4.47 -4.00 -4.71
N LEU A 68 -5.15 -3.18 -3.90
CA LEU A 68 -6.54 -2.80 -4.10
C LEU A 68 -6.59 -1.41 -4.73
N VAL A 69 -7.43 -1.25 -5.74
CA VAL A 69 -7.72 0.05 -6.33
C VAL A 69 -9.19 0.36 -6.10
N PHE A 70 -9.44 1.50 -5.47
CA PHE A 70 -10.76 2.05 -5.26
C PHE A 70 -10.89 3.27 -6.16
N ARG A 71 -11.77 3.18 -7.15
CA ARG A 71 -12.10 4.30 -8.03
C ARG A 71 -13.15 5.19 -7.39
N ASP A 72 -12.96 6.49 -7.60
CA ASP A 72 -13.91 7.53 -7.19
C ASP A 72 -15.28 7.32 -7.86
N GLU A 73 -15.24 7.06 -9.18
CA GLU A 73 -16.41 6.82 -10.02
C GLU A 73 -16.41 5.41 -10.63
N LEU A 74 -17.58 5.01 -11.14
CA LEU A 74 -17.71 3.78 -11.91
C LEU A 74 -16.85 3.89 -13.17
N ASP A 75 -16.02 2.88 -13.43
CA ASP A 75 -15.34 2.78 -14.72
C ASP A 75 -16.34 2.47 -15.84
N SER A 76 -15.87 2.49 -17.09
CA SER A 76 -16.58 2.02 -18.28
C SER A 76 -17.22 0.64 -18.14
N LEU A 77 -16.70 -0.20 -17.22
CA LEU A 77 -17.21 -1.54 -16.90
C LEU A 77 -18.19 -1.57 -15.70
N GLY A 78 -18.57 -0.41 -15.15
CA GLY A 78 -19.45 -0.34 -13.98
C GLY A 78 -18.81 -0.84 -12.68
N GLN A 79 -17.47 -0.94 -12.62
CA GLN A 79 -16.73 -1.42 -11.45
C GLN A 79 -15.98 -0.27 -10.78
N LYS A 80 -16.02 -0.23 -9.45
CA LYS A 80 -15.23 0.71 -8.62
C LYS A 80 -14.02 0.09 -7.94
N ASN A 81 -13.98 -1.25 -7.82
CA ASN A 81 -12.96 -1.94 -7.02
C ASN A 81 -12.18 -2.92 -7.90
N TYR A 82 -10.86 -2.79 -7.91
CA TYR A 82 -9.98 -3.67 -8.67
C TYR A 82 -8.92 -4.29 -7.78
N ARG A 83 -8.42 -5.45 -8.20
CA ARG A 83 -7.23 -6.09 -7.63
C ARG A 83 -6.15 -6.19 -8.69
N ILE A 84 -4.96 -5.70 -8.35
CA ILE A 84 -3.77 -5.81 -9.19
C ILE A 84 -2.78 -6.76 -8.53
N ASN A 85 -2.20 -7.64 -9.35
CA ASN A 85 -1.14 -8.54 -8.95
C ASN A 85 0.20 -8.11 -9.56
N MET A 86 1.04 -7.46 -8.76
CA MET A 86 2.34 -6.97 -9.23
C MET A 86 3.40 -8.08 -9.33
N LYS A 87 3.08 -9.34 -9.00
CA LYS A 87 4.08 -10.44 -8.96
C LYS A 87 4.76 -10.63 -10.32
N ARG A 88 4.00 -10.52 -11.42
CA ARG A 88 4.55 -10.70 -12.76
C ARG A 88 5.50 -9.56 -13.10
N PHE A 89 5.03 -8.31 -12.94
CA PHE A 89 5.84 -7.11 -13.11
C PHE A 89 7.16 -7.17 -12.34
N LEU A 90 7.14 -7.55 -11.05
CA LEU A 90 8.35 -7.61 -10.23
C LEU A 90 9.35 -8.70 -10.67
N LYS A 91 8.89 -9.71 -11.42
CA LYS A 91 9.72 -10.82 -11.90
C LYS A 91 10.24 -10.59 -13.32
N THR A 92 9.41 -10.06 -14.20
CA THR A 92 9.69 -10.00 -15.64
C THR A 92 9.68 -8.59 -16.21
N GLY A 93 9.27 -7.59 -15.43
CA GLY A 93 9.01 -6.23 -15.92
C GLY A 93 7.74 -6.09 -16.76
N ASP A 94 6.94 -7.17 -16.88
CA ASP A 94 5.72 -7.18 -17.68
C ASP A 94 4.64 -6.29 -17.05
N ARG A 95 4.15 -5.32 -17.84
CA ARG A 95 3.13 -4.33 -17.46
C ARG A 95 1.74 -4.65 -18.02
N SER A 96 1.55 -5.78 -18.70
CA SER A 96 0.28 -6.15 -19.34
C SER A 96 -0.90 -6.26 -18.37
N GLU A 97 -0.65 -6.55 -17.10
CA GLU A 97 -1.68 -6.65 -16.05
C GLU A 97 -2.02 -5.28 -15.40
N PHE A 98 -1.41 -4.19 -15.85
CA PHE A 98 -1.68 -2.86 -15.28
C PHE A 98 -2.99 -2.30 -15.80
N ILE A 99 -3.80 -1.79 -14.87
CA ILE A 99 -4.99 -1.01 -15.20
C ILE A 99 -4.60 0.46 -15.35
N LYS A 100 -5.36 1.19 -16.17
CA LYS A 100 -5.20 2.64 -16.29
C LYS A 100 -5.43 3.31 -14.93
N VAL A 101 -4.52 4.19 -14.56
CA VAL A 101 -4.66 5.06 -13.39
C VAL A 101 -5.60 6.20 -13.73
N LEU A 102 -6.64 6.42 -12.92
CA LEU A 102 -7.57 7.53 -13.08
C LEU A 102 -7.47 8.58 -11.97
N PRO A 103 -8.00 9.79 -12.21
CA PRO A 103 -8.08 10.82 -11.19
C PRO A 103 -8.88 10.38 -9.97
N ASN A 104 -8.38 10.76 -8.80
CA ASN A 104 -8.89 10.49 -7.45
C ASN A 104 -8.88 9.00 -7.05
N ASP A 105 -8.32 8.12 -7.87
CA ASP A 105 -8.16 6.71 -7.52
C ASP A 105 -7.35 6.55 -6.23
N THR A 106 -7.79 5.62 -5.39
CA THR A 106 -7.09 5.24 -4.17
C THR A 106 -6.47 3.86 -4.31
N TYR A 107 -5.15 3.83 -4.24
CA TYR A 107 -4.32 2.64 -4.29
C TYR A 107 -3.97 2.22 -2.88
N TYR A 108 -4.53 1.11 -2.42
CA TYR A 108 -4.26 0.56 -1.10
C TYR A 108 -3.35 -0.67 -1.20
N ILE A 109 -2.19 -0.58 -0.53
CA ILE A 109 -1.19 -1.63 -0.47
C ILE A 109 -1.31 -2.32 0.89
N PRO A 110 -1.89 -3.53 0.98
CA PRO A 110 -1.98 -4.22 2.26
C PRO A 110 -0.61 -4.69 2.74
N GLN A 111 -0.46 -4.87 4.05
CA GLN A 111 0.64 -5.62 4.64
C GLN A 111 0.39 -7.13 4.59
N THR A 112 1.45 -7.93 4.57
CA THR A 112 1.37 -9.39 4.69
C THR A 112 1.08 -9.79 6.14
N LEU A 113 0.33 -10.87 6.33
CA LEU A 113 -0.05 -11.36 7.66
C LEU A 113 1.18 -11.69 8.52
N GLY A 114 2.19 -12.34 7.94
CA GLY A 114 3.43 -12.66 8.66
C GLY A 114 4.16 -11.41 9.15
N ASN A 115 4.28 -10.39 8.31
CA ASN A 115 4.90 -9.13 8.71
C ASN A 115 4.09 -8.40 9.79
N TYR A 116 2.76 -8.36 9.64
CA TYR A 116 1.88 -7.79 10.65
C TYR A 116 2.11 -8.44 12.02
N LEU A 117 2.09 -9.78 12.07
CA LEU A 117 2.32 -10.56 13.28
C LEU A 117 3.71 -10.28 13.89
N LEU A 118 4.77 -10.31 13.09
CA LEU A 118 6.15 -10.09 13.57
C LEU A 118 6.38 -8.68 14.13
N THR A 119 5.74 -7.65 13.56
CA THR A 119 5.87 -6.26 14.05
C THR A 119 5.13 -6.00 15.36
N GLN A 120 4.18 -6.86 15.74
CA GLN A 120 3.56 -6.79 17.06
C GLN A 120 4.55 -7.39 18.07
N MET A 121 5.22 -6.53 18.84
CA MET A 121 6.20 -6.91 19.88
C MET A 121 5.68 -7.96 20.88
N GLY A 122 4.35 -8.18 20.92
CA GLY A 122 3.70 -9.19 21.74
C GLY A 122 4.11 -10.64 21.45
N ILE A 123 4.44 -11.02 20.20
CA ILE A 123 4.68 -12.45 19.88
C ILE A 123 5.93 -13.00 20.56
N VAL A 124 7.00 -12.21 20.65
CA VAL A 124 8.23 -12.63 21.35
C VAL A 124 7.90 -12.91 22.82
N ASN A 125 7.15 -12.02 23.46
CA ASN A 125 6.72 -12.19 24.86
C ASN A 125 5.75 -13.38 25.03
N THR A 126 4.83 -13.61 24.09
CA THR A 126 3.92 -14.75 24.13
C THR A 126 4.67 -16.07 24.00
N LEU A 127 5.61 -16.18 23.07
CA LEU A 127 6.42 -17.39 22.91
C LEU A 127 7.31 -17.64 24.13
N MET A 128 7.95 -16.61 24.66
CA MET A 128 8.71 -16.71 25.91
C MET A 128 7.82 -17.15 27.08
N SER A 129 6.58 -16.68 27.14
CA SER A 129 5.62 -17.09 28.18
C SER A 129 5.21 -18.55 28.05
N VAL A 130 4.95 -19.04 26.82
CA VAL A 130 4.65 -20.45 26.56
C VAL A 130 5.83 -21.35 26.94
N ILE A 131 7.05 -20.95 26.57
CA ILE A 131 8.28 -21.66 26.93
C ILE A 131 8.47 -21.68 28.44
N ASN A 132 8.27 -20.54 29.11
CA ASN A 132 8.35 -20.45 30.57
C ASN A 132 7.30 -21.36 31.25
N LEU A 133 6.07 -21.37 30.75
CA LEU A 133 5.01 -22.24 31.24
C LEU A 133 5.37 -23.72 31.08
N TYR A 134 5.99 -24.09 29.95
CA TYR A 134 6.48 -25.43 29.71
C TYR A 134 7.56 -25.83 30.74
N TYR A 135 8.56 -24.98 30.97
CA TYR A 135 9.60 -25.25 31.96
C TYR A 135 9.03 -25.36 33.38
N LEU A 136 8.12 -24.47 33.77
CA LEU A 136 7.44 -24.56 35.07
C LEU A 136 6.67 -25.87 35.23
N ALA A 137 5.97 -26.32 34.18
CA ALA A 137 5.26 -27.59 34.19
C ALA A 137 6.22 -28.78 34.27
N GLN A 138 7.39 -28.71 33.64
CA GLN A 138 8.42 -29.74 33.72
C GLN A 138 9.01 -29.83 35.13
N ILE A 139 9.43 -28.70 35.71
CA ILE A 139 9.98 -28.65 37.07
C ILE A 139 8.98 -29.21 38.09
N ARG A 140 7.70 -28.84 37.97
CA ARG A 140 6.66 -29.34 38.88
C ARG A 140 6.49 -30.85 38.80
N ARG A 141 6.65 -31.46 37.62
CA ARG A 141 6.57 -32.92 37.45
C ARG A 141 7.74 -33.65 38.11
N GLU A 142 8.93 -33.05 38.14
CA GLU A 142 10.12 -33.61 38.80
C GLU A 142 10.01 -33.56 40.33
N GLN A 143 9.40 -32.52 40.91
CA GLN A 143 9.25 -32.38 42.37
C GLN A 143 8.17 -33.27 43.01
N ILE A 144 7.28 -33.86 42.22
CA ILE A 144 6.21 -34.74 42.68
C ILE A 144 6.64 -36.23 42.64
N ARG A 145 7.81 -36.52 42.05
CA ARG A 145 8.47 -37.82 42.10
C ARG A 145 9.44 -37.89 43.27
#